data_AF-A0A183JKB8-F1
#
_entry.id   AF-A0A183JKB8-F1
#
_cell.length_a   1.000
_cell.length_b   1.000
_cell.length_c   1.000
_cell.angle_alpha   90.00
_cell.angle_beta   90.00
_cell.angle_gamma   90.00
#
_symmetry.space_group_name_H-M   'P 1'
#
loop_
_entity.id
_entity.type
_entity.pdbx_description
1 polymer ?
#
loop_
_entity_poly.entity_id
_entity_poly.type
_entity_poly.pdbx_seq_one_letter_code
_entity_poly.pdbx_strand_id
1 'polypeptide(L)'
;VFEKGFKPRRTIILGSWDGEEFSVLGSTHFVHKSEYELLSRCVVYINSDCPVKGHKTFSARTDSLLIDSLINAAKLVPVDPPINMQSFYDEWLNNKISDRNEPVITSLGGGSDHIPFAYRLGIPSTYPEFLPDDGLYNTPVYHTAYDIIDFVERFTDPASPFTGHFPRHRLIARLILTLIIQFACAPRLPLSILRCSQRLLDDWLKFMELVTHQIPNISEYDVNLGKFLIFVRIYRIIYRPNPWKLLIFFNSSFFL
;
A
#
# COMPACT_ATOMS: atom_id res chain seq x y z
N VAL A 1 1.08 26.89 4.28
CA VAL A 1 2.00 26.46 3.19
C VAL A 1 1.40 26.77 1.82
N PHE A 2 0.15 26.36 1.54
CA PHE A 2 -0.58 26.77 0.33
C PHE A 2 -0.81 28.30 0.25
N GLU A 3 -1.18 28.93 1.35
CA GLU A 3 -1.30 30.41 1.44
C GLU A 3 0.03 31.15 1.21
N LYS A 4 1.16 30.44 1.30
CA LYS A 4 2.50 30.99 1.02
C LYS A 4 2.97 30.72 -0.43
N GLY A 5 2.05 30.34 -1.32
CA GLY A 5 2.32 30.14 -2.76
C GLY A 5 2.82 28.75 -3.15
N PHE A 6 2.82 27.78 -2.23
CA PHE A 6 3.16 26.40 -2.57
C PHE A 6 2.09 25.79 -3.51
N LYS A 7 2.52 25.31 -4.67
CA LYS A 7 1.68 24.62 -5.64
C LYS A 7 2.31 23.27 -6.01
N PRO A 8 1.66 22.14 -5.71
CA PRO A 8 2.18 20.83 -6.10
C PRO A 8 2.20 20.67 -7.62
N ARG A 9 3.09 19.80 -8.11
CA ARG A 9 3.21 19.51 -9.55
C ARG A 9 2.01 18.73 -10.09
N ARG A 10 1.39 17.90 -9.24
CA ARG A 10 0.17 17.12 -9.54
C ARG A 10 -0.96 17.54 -8.62
N THR A 11 -2.19 17.38 -9.11
CA THR A 11 -3.41 17.65 -8.35
C THR A 11 -3.54 16.66 -7.19
N ILE A 12 -3.94 17.18 -6.02
CA ILE A 12 -4.30 16.37 -4.85
C ILE A 12 -5.82 16.43 -4.74
N ILE A 13 -6.48 15.27 -4.68
CA ILE A 13 -7.92 15.15 -4.45
C ILE A 13 -8.09 14.52 -3.07
N LEU A 14 -8.87 15.19 -2.22
CA LEU A 14 -9.29 14.66 -0.92
C LEU A 14 -10.72 14.14 -1.08
N GLY A 15 -10.92 12.85 -0.81
CA GLY A 15 -12.22 12.20 -0.81
C GLY A 15 -12.65 11.86 0.61
N SER A 16 -13.90 12.16 0.94
CA SER A 16 -14.59 11.65 2.13
C SER A 16 -15.78 10.86 1.62
N TRP A 17 -15.71 9.54 1.76
CA TRP A 17 -16.67 8.63 1.18
C TRP A 17 -17.83 8.37 2.14
N ASP A 18 -19.04 8.29 1.58
CA ASP A 18 -20.25 7.92 2.29
C ASP A 18 -20.67 6.50 1.90
N GLY A 19 -21.41 5.82 2.77
CA GLY A 19 -21.91 4.46 2.53
C GLY A 19 -20.83 3.38 2.45
N GLU A 20 -19.66 3.60 3.06
CA GLU A 20 -18.58 2.60 3.14
C GLU A 20 -19.08 1.34 3.88
N GLU A 21 -19.72 1.54 5.03
CA GLU A 21 -20.26 0.46 5.86
C GLU A 21 -21.38 -0.34 5.19
N PHE A 22 -21.99 0.21 4.13
CA PHE A 22 -23.02 -0.44 3.32
C PHE A 22 -22.45 -1.11 2.06
N SER A 23 -21.18 -1.52 2.09
CA SER A 23 -20.43 -2.12 0.97
C SER A 23 -19.75 -1.12 0.04
N VAL A 24 -19.03 -0.14 0.61
CA VAL A 24 -18.08 0.70 -0.13
C VAL A 24 -18.78 1.52 -1.22
N LEU A 25 -20.03 1.94 -0.96
CA LEU A 25 -20.95 2.45 -1.99
C LEU A 25 -20.47 3.78 -2.59
N GLY A 26 -20.07 4.74 -1.76
CA GLY A 26 -19.70 6.08 -2.23
C GLY A 26 -18.47 6.07 -3.12
N SER A 27 -17.38 5.46 -2.66
CA SER A 27 -16.14 5.35 -3.45
C SER A 27 -16.34 4.49 -4.71
N THR A 28 -17.13 3.40 -4.62
CA THR A 28 -17.46 2.57 -5.80
C THR A 28 -18.24 3.38 -6.84
N HIS A 29 -19.27 4.11 -6.42
CA HIS A 29 -20.05 4.96 -7.32
C HIS A 29 -19.18 6.06 -7.95
N PHE A 30 -18.30 6.68 -7.17
CA PHE A 30 -17.36 7.69 -7.68
C PHE A 30 -16.42 7.11 -8.74
N VAL A 31 -15.83 5.94 -8.46
CA VAL A 31 -14.94 5.23 -9.39
C VAL A 31 -15.67 4.87 -10.68
N HIS A 32 -16.91 4.37 -10.59
CA HIS A 32 -17.72 4.08 -11.77
C HIS A 32 -18.03 5.33 -12.59
N LYS A 33 -18.44 6.42 -11.94
CA LYS A 33 -18.78 7.67 -12.61
C LYS A 33 -17.58 8.33 -13.28
N SER A 34 -16.39 8.17 -12.71
CA SER A 34 -15.16 8.88 -13.11
C SER A 34 -14.12 7.95 -13.75
N GLU A 35 -14.52 6.75 -14.17
CA GLU A 35 -13.64 5.65 -14.59
C GLU A 35 -12.60 6.08 -15.64
N TYR A 36 -13.04 6.72 -16.73
CA TYR A 36 -12.15 7.19 -17.79
C TYR A 36 -11.13 8.23 -17.31
N GLU A 37 -11.54 9.13 -16.43
CA GLU A 37 -10.64 10.14 -15.89
C GLU A 37 -9.62 9.52 -14.94
N LEU A 38 -10.07 8.62 -14.07
CA LEU A 38 -9.20 7.95 -13.10
C LEU A 38 -8.17 7.04 -13.79
N LEU A 39 -8.58 6.26 -14.80
CA LEU A 39 -7.65 5.43 -15.58
C LEU A 39 -6.57 6.23 -16.31
N SER A 40 -6.88 7.46 -16.74
CA SER A 40 -5.95 8.30 -17.50
C SER A 40 -5.10 9.22 -16.63
N ARG A 41 -5.53 9.53 -15.39
CA ARG A 41 -4.91 10.59 -14.56
C ARG A 41 -4.56 10.17 -13.14
N CYS A 42 -5.21 9.17 -12.56
CA CYS A 42 -4.97 8.79 -11.18
C CYS A 42 -3.65 8.02 -11.05
N VAL A 43 -2.76 8.54 -10.22
CA VAL A 43 -1.41 7.99 -10.03
C VAL A 43 -1.37 6.99 -8.88
N VAL A 44 -2.05 7.32 -7.78
CA VAL A 44 -2.02 6.58 -6.53
C VAL A 44 -3.28 6.91 -5.73
N TYR A 45 -3.78 5.92 -4.99
CA TYR A 45 -4.82 6.11 -3.97
C TYR A 45 -4.27 5.77 -2.58
N ILE A 46 -4.42 6.68 -1.62
CA ILE A 46 -3.97 6.47 -0.24
C ILE A 46 -5.22 6.38 0.62
N ASN A 47 -5.50 5.18 1.13
CA ASN A 47 -6.66 4.93 1.98
C ASN A 47 -6.40 5.42 3.41
N SER A 48 -7.43 5.92 4.06
CA SER A 48 -7.37 6.38 5.46
C SER A 48 -8.67 6.06 6.17
N ASP A 49 -8.78 4.81 6.61
CA ASP A 49 -9.90 4.27 7.39
C ASP A 49 -9.33 3.64 8.67
N CYS A 50 -9.95 3.88 9.83
CA CYS A 50 -9.50 3.40 11.14
C CYS A 50 -7.96 3.37 11.31
N PRO A 51 -7.25 4.51 11.09
CA PRO A 51 -5.80 4.50 10.95
C PRO A 51 -5.05 4.10 12.23
N VAL A 52 -5.71 4.15 13.38
CA VAL A 52 -5.12 3.83 14.69
C VAL A 52 -6.08 2.99 15.53
N LYS A 53 -5.86 1.68 15.57
CA LYS A 53 -6.59 0.72 16.41
C LYS A 53 -5.78 0.26 17.62
N GLY A 54 -4.54 0.70 17.73
CA GLY A 54 -3.59 0.43 18.80
C GLY A 54 -2.33 1.27 18.60
N HIS A 55 -1.30 1.06 19.41
CA HIS A 55 -0.13 1.94 19.40
C HIS A 55 1.22 1.20 19.34
N LYS A 56 1.24 -0.13 19.26
CA LYS A 56 2.47 -0.91 19.12
C LYS A 56 2.72 -1.37 17.70
N THR A 57 1.74 -2.02 17.09
CA THR A 57 1.94 -2.74 15.83
C THR A 57 1.51 -1.89 14.65
N PHE A 58 2.44 -1.56 13.76
CA PHE A 58 2.11 -0.91 12.49
C PHE A 58 1.98 -1.96 11.37
N SER A 59 0.90 -1.85 10.61
CA SER A 59 0.62 -2.63 9.42
C SER A 59 0.48 -1.69 8.22
N ALA A 60 1.08 -2.09 7.11
CA ALA A 60 0.87 -1.40 5.85
C ALA A 60 0.45 -2.41 4.79
N ARG A 61 -0.82 -2.35 4.41
CA ARG A 61 -1.35 -3.09 3.26
C ARG A 61 -1.09 -2.24 2.01
N THR A 62 -0.12 -2.64 1.21
CA THR A 62 0.44 -1.76 0.17
C THR A 62 0.72 -2.49 -1.12
N ASP A 63 0.34 -1.88 -2.24
CA ASP A 63 0.76 -2.35 -3.56
C ASP A 63 2.30 -2.35 -3.66
N SER A 64 2.84 -3.42 -4.24
CA SER A 64 4.27 -3.58 -4.52
C SER A 64 4.94 -2.37 -5.20
N LEU A 65 4.17 -1.61 -6.00
CA LEU A 65 4.60 -0.38 -6.67
C LEU A 65 4.85 0.81 -5.73
N LEU A 66 4.33 0.77 -4.50
CA LEU A 66 4.39 1.89 -3.55
C LEU A 66 5.31 1.62 -2.35
N ILE A 67 5.82 0.39 -2.22
CA ILE A 67 6.59 -0.03 -1.04
C ILE A 67 7.80 0.86 -0.77
N ASP A 68 8.63 1.17 -1.79
CA ASP A 68 9.80 2.01 -1.54
C ASP A 68 9.40 3.45 -1.20
N SER A 69 8.30 3.95 -1.76
CA SER A 69 7.74 5.27 -1.39
C SER A 69 7.31 5.31 0.06
N LEU A 70 6.60 4.27 0.53
CA LEU A 70 6.19 4.15 1.93
C LEU A 70 7.39 4.06 2.87
N ILE A 71 8.39 3.23 2.53
CA ILE A 71 9.62 3.11 3.33
C ILE A 71 10.39 4.43 3.37
N ASN A 72 10.53 5.11 2.22
CA ASN A 72 11.19 6.41 2.16
C ASN A 72 10.42 7.46 2.96
N ALA A 73 9.09 7.45 2.93
CA ALA A 73 8.28 8.33 3.78
C ALA A 73 8.50 8.03 5.27
N ALA A 74 8.51 6.76 5.68
CA ALA A 74 8.77 6.36 7.06
C ALA A 74 10.17 6.76 7.56
N LYS A 75 11.18 6.76 6.69
CA LYS A 75 12.54 7.24 7.01
C LYS A 75 12.60 8.75 7.25
N LEU A 76 11.70 9.53 6.66
CA LEU A 76 11.66 10.99 6.76
C LEU A 76 10.80 11.50 7.92
N VAL A 77 9.97 10.63 8.51
CA VAL A 77 9.06 11.01 9.59
C VAL A 77 9.67 10.61 10.93
N PRO A 78 9.81 11.54 11.89
CA PRO A 78 10.23 11.18 13.24
C PRO A 78 9.10 10.45 13.97
N VAL A 79 9.47 9.54 14.88
CA VAL A 79 8.52 8.88 15.80
C VAL A 79 7.78 9.90 16.65
N ASP A 80 6.58 9.55 17.11
CA ASP A 80 5.80 10.33 18.07
C ASP A 80 5.38 9.39 19.20
N PRO A 81 5.89 9.59 20.42
CA PRO A 81 6.76 10.70 20.86
C PRO A 81 8.21 10.61 20.32
N PRO A 82 8.91 11.75 20.09
CA PRO A 82 10.30 11.74 19.62
C PRO A 82 11.24 11.04 20.61
N ILE A 83 12.02 10.08 20.12
CA ILE A 83 13.05 9.36 20.89
C ILE A 83 14.34 9.36 20.07
N ASN A 84 15.43 9.91 20.60
CA ASN A 84 16.80 9.82 20.02
C ASN A 84 16.91 10.08 18.51
N MET A 85 16.13 11.02 17.94
CA MET A 85 16.05 11.29 16.50
C MET A 85 15.68 10.07 15.64
N GLN A 86 15.06 9.05 16.24
CA GLN A 86 14.63 7.83 15.57
C GLN A 86 13.58 8.15 14.51
N SER A 87 13.76 7.60 13.31
CA SER A 87 12.74 7.67 12.27
C SER A 87 11.64 6.63 12.52
N PHE A 88 10.47 6.85 11.95
CA PHE A 88 9.39 5.88 12.03
C PHE A 88 9.77 4.55 11.37
N TYR A 89 10.63 4.58 10.34
CA TYR A 89 11.19 3.38 9.75
C TYR A 89 11.98 2.55 10.78
N ASP A 90 12.79 3.18 11.63
CA ASP A 90 13.59 2.47 12.63
C ASP A 90 12.68 1.85 13.71
N GLU A 91 11.62 2.55 14.13
CA GLU A 91 10.62 1.97 15.05
C GLU A 91 9.90 0.79 14.40
N TRP A 92 9.45 0.96 13.16
CA TRP A 92 8.74 -0.08 12.42
C TRP A 92 9.60 -1.32 12.18
N LEU A 93 10.88 -1.16 11.85
CA LEU A 93 11.82 -2.26 11.68
C LEU A 93 12.08 -3.00 13.01
N ASN A 94 12.14 -2.28 14.12
CA ASN A 94 12.40 -2.85 15.44
C ASN A 94 11.20 -3.57 16.06
N ASN A 95 9.99 -3.36 15.55
CA ASN A 95 8.83 -4.19 15.87
C ASN A 95 9.01 -5.57 15.22
N LYS A 96 9.75 -6.45 15.93
CA LYS A 96 10.23 -7.78 15.49
C LYS A 96 9.11 -8.79 15.19
N ILE A 97 8.35 -8.56 14.13
CA ILE A 97 7.44 -9.55 13.55
C ILE A 97 8.23 -10.56 12.70
N SER A 98 9.47 -10.22 12.27
CA SER A 98 10.34 -11.12 11.51
C SER A 98 11.82 -10.74 11.64
N ASP A 99 12.73 -11.71 11.44
CA ASP A 99 14.19 -11.50 11.35
C ASP A 99 14.63 -10.84 10.02
N ARG A 100 13.76 -10.07 9.38
CA ARG A 100 14.03 -9.45 8.08
C ARG A 100 14.78 -8.14 8.27
N ASN A 101 15.62 -7.82 7.28
CA ASN A 101 16.34 -6.54 7.21
C ASN A 101 15.47 -5.37 6.73
N GLU A 102 14.15 -5.57 6.58
CA GLU A 102 13.17 -4.60 6.11
C GLU A 102 11.81 -4.88 6.79
N PRO A 103 10.97 -3.85 7.05
CA PRO A 103 9.67 -4.07 7.67
C PRO A 103 8.74 -4.98 6.87
N VAL A 104 7.87 -5.70 7.57
CA VAL A 104 6.88 -6.58 6.93
C VAL A 104 5.77 -5.73 6.32
N ILE A 105 5.60 -5.87 5.01
CA ILE A 105 4.55 -5.21 4.24
C ILE A 105 3.69 -6.28 3.58
N THR A 106 2.38 -6.17 3.74
CA THR A 106 1.41 -7.11 3.21
C THR A 106 0.76 -6.55 1.94
N SER A 107 0.27 -7.45 1.10
CA SER A 107 -0.51 -7.06 -0.07
C SER A 107 -1.82 -6.40 0.37
N LEU A 108 -2.38 -5.57 -0.50
CA LEU A 108 -3.76 -5.10 -0.31
C LEU A 108 -4.70 -6.30 -0.16
N GLY A 109 -5.68 -6.15 0.73
CA GLY A 109 -6.83 -7.04 0.87
C GLY A 109 -8.12 -6.27 0.59
N GLY A 110 -9.25 -6.74 1.10
CA GLY A 110 -10.52 -6.02 1.05
C GLY A 110 -10.76 -5.08 2.24
N GLY A 111 -12.02 -4.69 2.40
CA GLY A 111 -12.57 -4.09 3.62
C GLY A 111 -12.36 -2.59 3.79
N SER A 112 -12.18 -1.81 2.70
CA SER A 112 -12.29 -0.34 2.72
C SER A 112 -12.31 0.23 1.29
N ASP A 113 -12.35 1.56 1.18
CA ASP A 113 -12.53 2.33 -0.07
C ASP A 113 -11.40 2.21 -1.11
N HIS A 114 -10.27 1.59 -0.80
CA HIS A 114 -9.25 1.29 -1.81
C HIS A 114 -9.67 0.22 -2.81
N ILE A 115 -10.68 -0.61 -2.49
CA ILE A 115 -11.11 -1.73 -3.33
C ILE A 115 -11.43 -1.31 -4.78
N PRO A 116 -12.33 -0.34 -5.04
CA PRO A 116 -12.67 0.04 -6.41
C PRO A 116 -11.49 0.71 -7.14
N PHE A 117 -10.57 1.36 -6.44
CA PHE A 117 -9.36 1.92 -7.07
C PHE A 117 -8.37 0.81 -7.46
N ALA A 118 -8.03 -0.06 -6.51
CA ALA A 118 -7.00 -1.08 -6.68
C ALA A 118 -7.45 -2.23 -7.59
N TYR A 119 -8.62 -2.82 -7.33
CA TYR A 119 -9.01 -4.07 -8.00
C TYR A 119 -9.87 -3.88 -9.24
N ARG A 120 -10.60 -2.76 -9.35
CA ARG A 120 -11.35 -2.46 -10.58
C ARG A 120 -10.50 -1.68 -11.58
N LEU A 121 -9.79 -0.65 -11.15
CA LEU A 121 -9.02 0.22 -12.05
C LEU A 121 -7.51 -0.07 -12.11
N GLY A 122 -6.97 -0.91 -11.22
CA GLY A 122 -5.53 -1.17 -11.17
C GLY A 122 -4.72 0.03 -10.68
N ILE A 123 -5.33 0.96 -9.95
CA ILE A 123 -4.64 2.13 -9.39
C ILE A 123 -3.83 1.68 -8.17
N PRO A 124 -2.49 1.89 -8.16
CA PRO A 124 -1.66 1.54 -7.03
C PRO A 124 -2.21 2.17 -5.74
N SER A 125 -2.43 1.35 -4.72
CA SER A 125 -3.05 1.80 -3.47
C SER A 125 -2.27 1.38 -2.22
N THR A 126 -2.41 2.16 -1.15
CA THR A 126 -1.82 1.84 0.16
C THR A 126 -2.79 2.16 1.29
N TYR A 127 -2.75 1.36 2.34
CA TYR A 127 -3.54 1.50 3.55
C TYR A 127 -2.62 1.28 4.76
N PRO A 128 -1.99 2.35 5.27
CA PRO A 128 -1.23 2.32 6.51
C PRO A 128 -2.18 2.40 7.73
N GLU A 129 -1.95 1.55 8.73
CA GLU A 129 -2.77 1.47 9.94
C GLU A 129 -1.94 0.98 11.14
N PHE A 130 -2.29 1.40 12.35
CA PHE A 130 -1.88 0.69 13.56
C PHE A 130 -2.93 -0.35 13.93
N LEU A 131 -2.48 -1.58 14.19
CA LEU A 131 -3.32 -2.69 14.62
C LEU A 131 -3.53 -2.67 16.15
N PRO A 132 -4.59 -3.32 16.64
CA PRO A 132 -4.79 -3.57 18.06
C PRO A 132 -3.56 -4.19 18.76
N ASP A 133 -3.34 -3.76 19.99
CA ASP A 133 -2.22 -4.18 20.84
C ASP A 133 -2.36 -5.62 21.37
N ASP A 134 -3.57 -6.17 21.35
CA ASP A 134 -3.91 -7.53 21.79
C ASP A 134 -3.70 -8.60 20.70
N GLY A 135 -3.25 -8.19 19.51
CA GLY A 135 -3.01 -9.06 18.36
C GLY A 135 -4.26 -9.40 17.55
N LEU A 136 -5.42 -8.86 17.91
CA LEU A 136 -6.63 -8.95 17.09
C LEU A 136 -6.53 -8.01 15.87
N TYR A 137 -7.40 -8.22 14.88
CA TYR A 137 -7.44 -7.35 13.70
C TYR A 137 -8.20 -6.04 13.96
N ASN A 138 -9.26 -6.12 14.77
CA ASN A 138 -10.14 -5.00 15.14
C ASN A 138 -10.21 -4.86 16.66
N THR A 139 -10.48 -3.65 17.13
CA THR A 139 -10.69 -3.38 18.56
C THR A 139 -11.96 -4.07 19.06
N PRO A 140 -12.07 -4.43 20.36
CA PRO A 140 -13.28 -5.03 20.93
C PRO A 140 -14.56 -4.21 20.74
N VAL A 141 -14.44 -2.90 20.51
CA VAL A 141 -15.57 -1.98 20.33
C VAL A 141 -15.97 -1.74 18.86
N TYR A 142 -15.29 -2.39 17.91
CA TYR A 142 -15.53 -2.22 16.47
C TYR A 142 -17.01 -2.48 16.11
N HIS A 143 -17.64 -1.52 15.40
CA HIS A 143 -19.07 -1.56 15.03
C HIS A 143 -20.04 -1.66 16.22
N THR A 144 -19.65 -1.15 17.38
CA THR A 144 -20.52 -1.05 18.56
C THR A 144 -20.76 0.40 18.95
N ALA A 145 -21.75 0.64 19.82
CA ALA A 145 -21.98 1.95 20.42
C ALA A 145 -20.85 2.42 21.35
N TYR A 146 -19.85 1.58 21.63
CA TYR A 146 -18.69 1.89 22.44
C TYR A 146 -17.48 2.36 21.63
N ASP A 147 -17.61 2.46 20.29
CA ASP A 147 -16.61 3.11 19.44
C ASP A 147 -16.71 4.64 19.59
N ILE A 148 -16.11 5.15 20.66
CA ILE A 148 -16.18 6.55 21.08
C ILE A 148 -14.79 7.10 21.36
N ILE A 149 -14.65 8.43 21.32
CA ILE A 149 -13.37 9.14 21.56
C ILE A 149 -12.72 8.73 22.89
N ASP A 150 -13.53 8.50 23.94
CA ASP A 150 -13.05 8.06 25.24
C ASP A 150 -12.30 6.71 25.19
N PHE A 151 -12.72 5.80 24.32
CA PHE A 151 -12.02 4.54 24.10
C PHE A 151 -10.66 4.79 23.43
N VAL A 152 -10.61 5.70 22.45
CA VAL A 152 -9.38 6.07 21.75
C VAL A 152 -8.36 6.68 22.71
N GLU A 153 -8.79 7.65 23.52
CA GLU A 153 -7.94 8.37 24.47
C GLU A 153 -7.37 7.49 25.59
N ARG A 154 -8.07 6.41 25.95
CA ARG A 154 -7.64 5.52 27.04
C ARG A 154 -6.86 4.31 26.56
N PHE A 155 -7.22 3.75 25.40
CA PHE A 155 -6.77 2.41 25.01
C PHE A 155 -5.99 2.37 23.71
N THR A 156 -6.43 3.06 22.64
CA THR A 156 -5.78 2.90 21.32
C THR A 156 -4.68 3.92 21.06
N ASP A 157 -4.85 5.17 21.47
CA ASP A 157 -3.84 6.23 21.30
C ASP A 157 -3.77 7.17 22.52
N PRO A 158 -3.37 6.63 23.69
CA PRO A 158 -3.29 7.41 24.91
C PRO A 158 -2.27 8.54 24.84
N ALA A 159 -2.55 9.61 25.59
CA ALA A 159 -1.70 10.78 25.60
C ALA A 159 -0.27 10.46 26.05
N SER A 160 0.71 11.03 25.35
CA SER A 160 2.10 11.00 25.78
C SER A 160 2.41 12.14 26.75
N PRO A 161 3.19 11.90 27.81
CA PRO A 161 3.74 12.97 28.65
C PRO A 161 4.59 14.00 27.89
N PHE A 162 5.14 13.63 26.73
CA PHE A 162 6.06 14.48 25.96
C PHE A 162 5.37 15.29 24.87
N THR A 163 4.36 14.71 24.23
CA THR A 163 3.72 15.28 23.03
C THR A 163 2.21 15.43 23.15
N GLY A 164 1.61 15.05 24.28
CA GLY A 164 0.18 15.20 24.54
C GLY A 164 -0.68 14.19 23.78
N HIS A 165 -1.93 14.56 23.48
CA HIS A 165 -2.97 13.68 22.94
C HIS A 165 -2.68 13.15 21.54
N PHE A 166 -3.00 11.87 21.32
CA PHE A 166 -2.98 11.20 20.02
C PHE A 166 -1.62 11.17 19.29
N PRO A 167 -0.54 10.71 19.93
CA PRO A 167 0.76 10.59 19.28
C PRO A 167 0.73 9.76 18.00
N ARG A 168 0.01 8.63 17.97
CA ARG A 168 -0.03 7.76 16.77
C ARG A 168 -0.86 8.35 15.63
N HIS A 169 -1.95 9.06 15.92
CA HIS A 169 -2.69 9.78 14.88
C HIS A 169 -1.83 10.88 14.24
N ARG A 170 -1.04 11.63 15.04
CA ARG A 170 -0.12 12.62 14.47
C ARG A 170 0.98 11.98 13.64
N LEU A 171 1.53 10.86 14.09
CA LEU A 171 2.56 10.11 13.39
C LEU A 171 2.06 9.64 12.02
N ILE A 172 0.90 8.99 11.96
CA ILE A 172 0.34 8.49 10.70
C ILE A 172 -0.10 9.63 9.78
N ALA A 173 -0.60 10.74 10.32
CA ALA A 173 -0.89 11.94 9.53
C ALA A 173 0.38 12.50 8.87
N ARG A 174 1.52 12.54 9.57
CA ARG A 174 2.81 12.95 8.98
C ARG A 174 3.28 11.97 7.91
N LEU A 175 3.09 10.66 8.12
CA LEU A 175 3.42 9.63 7.12
C LEU A 175 2.61 9.78 5.84
N ILE A 176 1.28 9.87 5.95
CA ILE A 176 0.37 10.06 4.82
C ILE A 176 0.67 11.38 4.11
N LEU A 177 0.87 12.47 4.84
CA LEU A 177 1.23 13.76 4.25
C LEU A 177 2.56 13.70 3.49
N THR A 178 3.55 13.00 4.04
CA THR A 178 4.85 12.80 3.39
C THR A 178 4.70 12.02 2.08
N LEU A 179 3.89 10.96 2.06
CA LEU A 179 3.54 10.22 0.84
C LEU A 179 2.84 11.12 -0.19
N ILE A 180 1.83 11.88 0.23
CA ILE A 180 1.12 12.82 -0.65
C ILE A 180 2.11 13.80 -1.27
N ILE A 181 3.01 14.40 -0.49
CA ILE A 181 4.01 15.34 -0.99
C ILE A 181 4.97 14.66 -1.98
N GLN A 182 5.44 13.45 -1.69
CA GLN A 182 6.31 12.70 -2.60
C GLN A 182 5.65 12.51 -3.98
N PHE A 183 4.42 12.00 -4.03
CA PHE A 183 3.72 11.79 -5.31
C PHE A 183 3.28 13.09 -5.98
N ALA A 184 2.85 14.07 -5.21
CA ALA A 184 2.36 15.34 -5.73
C ALA A 184 3.49 16.22 -6.29
N CYS A 185 4.70 16.12 -5.75
CA CYS A 185 5.79 17.04 -6.07
C CYS A 185 6.96 16.43 -6.84
N ALA A 186 7.20 15.11 -6.74
CA ALA A 186 8.36 14.50 -7.37
C ALA A 186 8.33 14.68 -8.91
N PRO A 187 9.43 15.11 -9.55
CA PRO A 187 9.50 15.26 -11.01
C PRO A 187 9.21 13.94 -11.73
N ARG A 188 9.72 12.83 -11.18
CA ARG A 188 9.48 11.46 -11.62
C ARG A 188 8.59 10.76 -10.60
N LEU A 189 7.67 9.92 -11.07
CA LEU A 189 6.81 9.15 -10.18
C LEU A 189 7.66 8.16 -9.35
N PRO A 190 7.56 8.16 -8.01
CA PRO A 190 8.35 7.30 -7.16
C PRO A 190 7.75 5.88 -7.09
N LEU A 191 7.60 5.21 -8.24
CA LEU A 191 7.06 3.85 -8.34
C LEU A 191 8.16 2.79 -8.32
N SER A 192 7.92 1.73 -7.55
CA SER A 192 8.83 0.60 -7.34
C SER A 192 8.65 -0.51 -8.38
N ILE A 193 8.88 -0.19 -9.66
CA ILE A 193 8.68 -1.15 -10.77
C ILE A 193 9.49 -2.44 -10.59
N LEU A 194 10.74 -2.33 -10.13
CA LEU A 194 11.60 -3.48 -9.87
C LEU A 194 11.04 -4.37 -8.76
N ARG A 195 10.55 -3.78 -7.68
CA ARG A 195 9.96 -4.53 -6.57
C ARG A 195 8.67 -5.22 -6.98
N CYS A 196 7.84 -4.55 -7.77
CA CYS A 196 6.65 -5.16 -8.38
C CYS A 196 7.04 -6.36 -9.26
N SER A 197 8.05 -6.22 -10.11
CA SER A 197 8.54 -7.33 -10.95
C SER A 197 9.03 -8.53 -10.12
N GLN A 198 9.75 -8.26 -9.02
CA GLN A 198 10.23 -9.30 -8.13
C GLN A 198 9.08 -9.97 -7.39
N ARG A 199 8.09 -9.20 -6.93
CA ARG A 199 6.91 -9.74 -6.25
C ARG A 199 6.09 -10.66 -7.17
N LEU A 200 5.88 -10.27 -8.41
CA LEU A 200 5.21 -11.10 -9.41
C LEU A 200 5.96 -12.43 -9.64
N LEU A 201 7.29 -12.39 -9.68
CA LEU A 201 8.11 -13.60 -9.80
C LEU A 201 7.98 -14.48 -8.56
N ASP A 202 8.06 -13.91 -7.36
CA ASP A 202 7.95 -14.66 -6.11
C ASP A 202 6.58 -15.33 -5.98
N ASP A 203 5.50 -14.61 -6.30
CA ASP A 203 4.14 -15.14 -6.26
C ASP A 203 3.91 -16.20 -7.33
N TRP A 204 4.50 -16.05 -8.52
CA TRP A 204 4.50 -17.09 -9.55
C TRP A 204 5.24 -18.36 -9.09
N LEU A 205 6.39 -18.22 -8.45
CA LEU A 205 7.16 -19.38 -7.96
C LEU A 205 6.40 -20.12 -6.87
N LYS A 206 5.74 -19.41 -5.93
CA LYS A 206 4.87 -20.03 -4.93
C LYS A 206 3.67 -20.74 -5.56
N PHE A 207 3.08 -20.14 -6.59
CA PHE A 207 2.00 -20.78 -7.34
C PHE A 207 2.48 -22.07 -8.00
N MET A 208 3.66 -22.06 -8.65
CA MET A 208 4.25 -23.25 -9.27
C MET A 208 4.52 -24.35 -8.24
N GLU A 209 5.03 -24.00 -7.06
CA GLU A 209 5.27 -24.95 -5.96
C GLU A 209 3.95 -25.58 -5.50
N LEU A 210 2.92 -24.77 -5.26
CA LEU A 210 1.60 -25.24 -4.85
C LEU A 210 0.98 -26.17 -5.90
N VAL A 211 1.04 -25.79 -7.18
CA VAL A 211 0.50 -26.60 -8.28
C VAL A 211 1.26 -27.90 -8.45
N THR A 212 2.60 -27.87 -8.39
CA THR A 212 3.41 -29.09 -8.53
C THR A 212 3.13 -30.07 -7.39
N HIS A 213 2.86 -29.56 -6.19
CA HIS A 213 2.49 -30.38 -5.04
C HIS A 213 1.06 -30.94 -5.15
N GLN A 214 0.09 -30.15 -5.58
CA GLN A 214 -1.33 -30.56 -5.63
C GLN A 214 -1.68 -31.36 -6.89
N ILE A 215 -1.01 -31.08 -8.02
CA ILE A 215 -1.26 -31.68 -9.33
C ILE A 215 0.10 -31.96 -10.01
N PRO A 216 0.82 -33.02 -9.60
CA PRO A 216 2.17 -33.31 -10.09
C PRO A 216 2.27 -33.47 -11.61
N ASN A 217 1.22 -33.95 -12.26
CA ASN A 217 1.15 -34.17 -13.70
C ASN A 217 0.25 -33.15 -14.42
N ILE A 218 0.28 -31.87 -14.02
CA ILE A 218 -0.60 -30.86 -14.61
C ILE A 218 -0.49 -30.75 -16.15
N SER A 219 0.66 -31.11 -16.73
CA SER A 219 0.87 -31.17 -18.17
C SER A 219 0.03 -32.22 -18.90
N GLU A 220 -0.42 -33.28 -18.21
CA GLU A 220 -1.32 -34.30 -18.79
C GLU A 220 -2.72 -33.74 -19.07
N TYR A 221 -3.08 -32.61 -18.45
CA TYR A 221 -4.35 -31.90 -18.66
C TYR A 221 -4.24 -30.79 -19.71
N ASP A 222 -3.18 -30.79 -20.54
CA ASP A 222 -2.90 -29.76 -21.56
C ASP A 222 -2.75 -28.34 -21.00
N VAL A 223 -2.31 -28.23 -19.74
CA VAL A 223 -2.04 -26.94 -19.08
C VAL A 223 -0.54 -26.64 -19.13
N ASN A 224 -0.16 -25.60 -19.89
CA ASN A 224 1.23 -25.17 -20.03
C ASN A 224 1.54 -23.91 -19.21
N LEU A 225 2.23 -24.10 -18.09
CA LEU A 225 2.64 -23.01 -17.19
C LEU A 225 3.94 -22.29 -17.65
N GLY A 226 4.70 -22.84 -18.60
CA GLY A 226 5.98 -22.29 -19.03
C GLY A 226 5.92 -20.91 -19.70
N LYS A 227 4.80 -20.59 -20.36
CA LYS A 227 4.62 -19.30 -21.08
C LYS A 227 4.64 -18.08 -20.16
N PHE A 228 4.10 -18.20 -18.95
CA PHE A 228 4.05 -17.09 -18.00
C PHE A 228 5.43 -16.78 -17.38
N LEU A 229 6.25 -17.81 -17.16
CA LEU A 229 7.62 -17.63 -16.65
C LEU A 229 8.50 -16.79 -17.60
N ILE A 230 8.29 -16.94 -18.91
CA ILE A 230 8.98 -16.14 -19.94
C ILE A 230 8.55 -14.68 -19.85
N PHE A 231 7.26 -14.41 -19.71
CA PHE A 231 6.72 -13.06 -19.57
C PHE A 231 7.28 -12.33 -18.35
N VAL A 232 7.30 -12.98 -17.18
CA VAL A 232 7.84 -12.39 -15.93
C VAL A 232 9.34 -12.12 -16.05
N ARG A 233 10.11 -13.01 -16.68
CA ARG A 233 11.55 -12.81 -16.92
C ARG A 233 11.83 -11.65 -17.88
N ILE A 234 11.03 -11.50 -18.93
CA ILE A 234 11.13 -10.38 -19.89
C ILE A 234 10.83 -9.06 -19.19
N TYR A 235 9.77 -9.00 -18.38
CA TYR A 235 9.42 -7.80 -17.61
C TYR A 235 10.58 -7.35 -16.71
N ARG A 236 11.26 -8.28 -16.03
CA ARG A 236 12.45 -7.96 -15.21
C ARG A 236 13.65 -7.48 -16.04
N ILE A 237 13.85 -7.98 -17.26
CA ILE A 237 14.96 -7.59 -18.14
C ILE A 237 14.77 -6.16 -18.66
N ILE A 238 13.54 -5.79 -19.05
CA ILE A 238 13.21 -4.46 -19.60
C ILE A 238 13.53 -3.34 -18.61
N TYR A 239 13.32 -3.57 -17.30
CA TYR A 239 13.48 -2.55 -16.28
C TYR A 239 14.80 -2.58 -15.51
N ARG A 240 15.78 -3.43 -15.91
CA ARG A 240 17.13 -3.33 -15.34
C ARG A 240 17.80 -2.03 -15.78
N PRO A 241 18.48 -1.30 -14.88
CA PRO A 241 19.28 -0.14 -15.25
C PRO A 241 20.55 -0.63 -15.96
N ASN A 242 20.48 -0.83 -17.28
CA ASN A 242 21.66 -1.04 -18.11
C ASN A 242 21.47 -0.28 -19.44
N PRO A 243 22.43 0.55 -19.90
CA PRO A 243 22.14 1.61 -20.87
C PRO A 243 21.97 1.17 -22.34
N TRP A 244 21.92 -0.12 -22.69
CA TRP A 244 22.01 -0.55 -24.10
C TRP A 244 21.27 -1.84 -24.47
N LYS A 245 19.95 -1.92 -24.27
CA LYS A 245 19.15 -2.94 -24.99
C LYS A 245 17.84 -2.37 -25.52
N LEU A 246 17.82 -2.15 -26.83
CA LEU A 246 16.61 -1.99 -27.64
C LEU A 246 15.91 -3.35 -27.70
N LEU A 247 14.76 -3.51 -27.04
CA LEU A 247 13.90 -4.67 -27.22
C LEU A 247 12.77 -4.30 -28.19
N ILE A 248 12.85 -4.84 -29.40
CA ILE A 248 11.80 -4.75 -30.42
C ILE A 248 10.85 -5.94 -30.22
N PHE A 249 9.57 -5.66 -29.96
CA PHE A 249 8.53 -6.69 -29.96
C PHE A 249 8.02 -6.87 -31.39
N PHE A 250 8.16 -8.08 -31.94
CA PHE A 250 7.36 -8.49 -33.10
C PHE A 250 6.08 -9.15 -32.58
N ASN A 251 4.94 -8.51 -32.83
CA ASN A 251 3.65 -9.15 -32.65
C ASN A 251 3.35 -9.97 -33.91
N SER A 252 3.62 -11.27 -33.88
CA SER A 252 3.11 -12.20 -34.90
C SER A 252 1.80 -12.78 -34.38
N SER A 253 0.71 -12.04 -34.55
CA SER A 253 -0.62 -12.66 -34.59
C SER A 253 -0.77 -13.33 -35.96
N PHE A 254 -0.35 -14.59 -36.08
CA PHE A 254 -0.69 -15.44 -37.22
C PHE A 254 -0.74 -16.93 -36.82
N PHE A 255 -1.88 -17.54 -37.15
CA PHE A 255 -2.28 -18.97 -37.13
C PHE A 255 -2.64 -19.58 -35.75
N LEU A 256 -3.82 -20.16 -35.54
CA LEU A 256 -4.88 -20.64 -36.46
C LEU A 256 -6.22 -19.90 -36.29
#